data_AF-A0A4V6RFD6-F1
#
_entry.id   AF-A0A4V6RFD6-F1
#
_cell.length_a   1.000
_cell.length_b   1.000
_cell.length_c   1.000
_cell.angle_alpha   90.00
_cell.angle_beta   90.00
_cell.angle_gamma   90.00
#
_symmetry.space_group_name_H-M   'P 1'
#
loop_
_entity.id
_entity.type
_entity.pdbx_description
1 polymer ?
#
loop_
_entity_poly.entity_id
_entity_poly.type
_entity_poly.pdbx_seq_one_letter_code
_entity_poly.pdbx_strand_id
1 'polypeptide(L)'
;MNKLLCLLLSLSIFFGFTTTTYATEYTVHDFIEYLEDGSYFTVTVTTNHTSGSAAPFSATRSGSKTTTYHSSSGSKLWSVTVTGTFTYGTGSQAACIKSTVSSNTYSTFWKITNSSASKIGNSASAAATGTQYRNSAPIDSITKTVTLTCSVNGTLS
;
A
#
# COMPACT_ATOMS: atom_id res chain seq x y z
N MET A 1 42.05 -12.70 41.17
CA MET A 1 41.39 -11.85 40.15
C MET A 1 40.43 -12.61 39.23
N ASN A 2 40.21 -13.92 39.41
CA ASN A 2 39.48 -14.76 38.44
C ASN A 2 37.96 -14.78 38.69
N LYS A 3 37.50 -14.52 39.92
CA LYS A 3 36.07 -14.53 40.28
C LYS A 3 35.32 -13.28 39.80
N LEU A 4 36.00 -12.12 39.79
CA LEU A 4 35.44 -10.85 39.31
C LEU A 4 35.36 -10.81 37.77
N LEU A 5 36.34 -11.42 37.08
CA LEU A 5 36.36 -11.54 35.62
C LEU A 5 35.25 -12.48 35.11
N CYS A 6 34.99 -13.60 35.80
CA CYS A 6 33.87 -14.49 35.47
C CYS A 6 32.50 -13.83 35.68
N LEU A 7 32.35 -12.99 36.71
CA LEU A 7 31.10 -12.27 36.96
C LEU A 7 30.80 -11.24 35.85
N LEU A 8 31.83 -10.51 35.39
CA LEU A 8 31.73 -9.54 34.31
C LEU A 8 31.47 -10.19 32.94
N LEU A 9 32.02 -11.38 32.66
CA LEU A 9 31.71 -12.15 31.46
C LEU A 9 30.29 -12.74 31.46
N SER A 10 29.75 -13.07 32.65
CA SER A 10 28.39 -13.62 32.76
C SER A 10 27.31 -12.55 32.54
N LEU A 11 27.59 -11.29 32.90
CA LEU A 11 26.65 -10.18 32.80
C LEU A 11 26.56 -9.62 31.37
N SER A 12 27.63 -9.73 30.57
CA SER A 12 27.65 -9.28 29.17
C SER A 12 26.87 -10.20 28.21
N ILE A 13 26.66 -11.47 28.57
CA ILE A 13 25.88 -12.42 27.76
C ILE A 13 24.36 -12.14 27.85
N PHE A 14 23.88 -11.53 28.94
CA PHE A 14 22.45 -11.20 29.11
C PHE A 14 21.99 -9.96 28.32
N PHE A 15 22.91 -9.11 27.84
CA PHE A 15 22.55 -7.86 27.15
C PHE A 15 22.61 -7.96 25.61
N GLY A 16 22.99 -9.12 25.05
CA GLY A 16 23.35 -9.28 23.64
C GLY A 16 22.22 -9.62 22.66
N PHE A 17 21.01 -9.96 23.10
CA PHE A 17 19.98 -10.52 22.20
C PHE A 17 18.59 -9.95 22.47
N THR A 18 18.38 -8.67 22.20
CA THR A 18 17.04 -8.16 21.92
C THR A 18 16.89 -7.99 20.42
N THR A 19 16.68 -9.09 19.69
CA THR A 19 16.20 -8.99 18.31
C THR A 19 14.74 -8.54 18.38
N THR A 20 14.47 -7.28 18.06
CA THR A 20 13.11 -6.80 17.88
C THR A 20 12.50 -7.50 16.66
N THR A 21 11.62 -8.46 16.91
CA THR A 21 10.85 -9.11 15.86
C THR A 21 9.66 -8.23 15.51
N TYR A 22 9.66 -7.65 14.33
CA TYR A 22 8.51 -6.89 13.83
C TYR A 22 7.47 -7.87 13.28
N ALA A 23 6.34 -8.01 13.97
CA ALA A 23 5.20 -8.72 13.43
C ALA A 23 4.55 -7.85 12.33
N THR A 24 4.56 -8.35 11.09
CA THR A 24 3.84 -7.73 9.98
C THR A 24 2.39 -8.18 10.03
N GLU A 25 1.51 -7.34 10.58
CA GLU A 25 0.07 -7.56 10.47
C GLU A 25 -0.43 -7.05 9.12
N TYR A 26 -1.12 -7.94 8.39
CA TYR A 26 -1.71 -7.68 7.09
C TYR A 26 -3.23 -7.67 7.24
N THR A 27 -3.85 -6.51 7.03
CA THR A 27 -5.31 -6.40 6.93
C THR A 27 -5.69 -6.29 5.46
N VAL A 28 -6.54 -7.21 5.00
CA VAL A 28 -7.14 -7.17 3.66
C VAL A 28 -8.58 -6.72 3.78
N HIS A 29 -8.91 -5.65 3.07
CA HIS A 29 -10.29 -5.33 2.77
C HIS A 29 -10.50 -5.46 1.28
N ASP A 30 -11.44 -6.31 0.91
CA ASP A 30 -11.86 -6.53 -0.47
C ASP A 30 -13.31 -6.06 -0.65
N PHE A 31 -13.54 -5.23 -1.67
CA PHE A 31 -14.89 -4.93 -2.13
C PHE A 31 -14.93 -4.90 -3.66
N ILE A 32 -16.13 -5.13 -4.20
CA ILE A 32 -16.38 -5.25 -5.63
C ILE A 32 -17.32 -4.12 -6.07
N GLU A 33 -16.95 -3.43 -7.13
CA GLU A 33 -17.76 -2.41 -7.79
C GLU A 33 -18.12 -2.90 -9.20
N TYR A 34 -19.40 -3.22 -9.41
CA TYR A 34 -19.91 -3.67 -10.71
C TYR A 34 -20.27 -2.49 -11.62
N LEU A 35 -19.99 -2.64 -12.91
CA LEU A 35 -20.39 -1.73 -13.97
C LEU A 35 -21.61 -2.28 -14.73
N GLU A 36 -22.29 -1.42 -15.48
CA GLU A 36 -23.53 -1.75 -16.19
C GLU A 36 -23.35 -2.84 -17.26
N ASP A 37 -22.16 -2.95 -17.85
CA ASP A 37 -21.80 -3.96 -18.85
C ASP A 37 -21.43 -5.33 -18.22
N GLY A 38 -21.53 -5.44 -16.89
CA GLY A 38 -21.19 -6.63 -16.13
C GLY A 38 -19.69 -6.78 -15.81
N SER A 39 -18.83 -5.91 -16.34
CA SER A 39 -17.45 -5.81 -15.88
C SER A 39 -17.39 -5.23 -14.46
N TYR A 40 -16.25 -5.34 -13.78
CA TYR A 40 -16.16 -4.90 -12.38
C TYR A 40 -14.74 -4.57 -11.96
N PHE A 41 -14.64 -3.80 -10.87
CA PHE A 41 -13.40 -3.55 -10.16
C PHE A 41 -13.36 -4.32 -8.84
N THR A 42 -12.23 -4.94 -8.52
CA THR A 42 -11.93 -5.44 -7.19
C THR A 42 -10.93 -4.51 -6.53
N VAL A 43 -11.22 -4.03 -5.32
CA VAL A 43 -10.32 -3.15 -4.57
C VAL A 43 -9.78 -3.92 -3.38
N THR A 44 -8.44 -3.99 -3.26
CA THR A 44 -7.73 -4.65 -2.16
C THR A 44 -6.86 -3.62 -1.45
N VAL A 45 -7.07 -3.45 -0.15
CA VAL A 45 -6.16 -2.67 0.72
C VAL A 45 -5.14 -3.61 1.35
N THR A 46 -3.87 -3.21 1.29
CA THR A 46 -2.72 -3.91 1.84
C THR A 46 -2.03 -2.98 2.82
N THR A 47 -2.05 -3.31 4.10
CA THR A 47 -1.33 -2.53 5.11
C THR A 47 0.00 -3.20 5.45
N ASN A 48 1.11 -2.49 5.30
CA ASN A 48 2.39 -2.95 5.82
C ASN A 48 2.62 -2.28 7.18
N HIS A 49 2.51 -3.05 8.26
CA HIS A 49 2.89 -2.54 9.57
C HIS A 49 4.42 -2.54 9.69
N THR A 50 5.04 -1.38 9.49
CA THR A 50 6.34 -1.12 10.12
C THR A 50 6.03 -0.67 11.54
N SER A 51 6.19 -1.55 12.53
CA SER A 51 6.18 -1.10 13.92
C SER A 51 7.32 -0.09 14.04
N GLY A 52 6.99 1.20 14.05
CA GLY A 52 7.94 2.19 14.53
C GLY A 52 8.28 1.79 15.96
N SER A 53 9.56 1.81 16.29
CA SER A 53 10.02 1.81 17.68
C SER A 53 9.09 2.68 18.55
N ALA A 54 8.89 2.30 19.80
CA ALA A 54 8.15 3.05 20.82
C ALA A 54 8.81 4.42 21.09
N ALA A 55 8.87 5.26 20.07
CA ALA A 55 9.48 6.57 20.05
C ALA A 55 8.35 7.58 20.32
N PRO A 56 8.52 8.48 21.30
CA PRO A 56 7.49 9.44 21.70
C PRO A 56 7.21 10.54 20.65
N PHE A 57 7.71 10.42 19.42
CA PHE A 57 7.64 11.41 18.35
C PHE A 57 7.34 10.74 17.00
N SER A 58 6.27 11.20 16.33
CA SER A 58 5.77 10.89 14.97
C SER A 58 6.14 9.51 14.40
N ALA A 59 5.17 8.59 14.37
CA ALA A 59 5.33 7.29 13.74
C ALA A 59 5.10 7.38 12.22
N THR A 60 5.72 6.48 11.46
CA THR A 60 5.49 6.34 10.02
C THR A 60 4.82 5.01 9.69
N ARG A 61 3.88 5.03 8.75
CA ARG A 61 3.21 3.81 8.25
C ARG A 61 3.15 3.86 6.74
N SER A 62 3.37 2.70 6.12
CA SER A 62 3.17 2.55 4.68
C SER A 62 2.12 1.50 4.38
N GLY A 63 1.46 1.65 3.26
CA GLY A 63 0.53 0.67 2.75
C GLY A 63 0.26 0.91 1.29
N SER A 64 -0.52 0.02 0.71
CA SER A 64 -0.97 0.14 -0.66
C SER A 64 -2.45 -0.16 -0.78
N LYS A 65 -3.07 0.44 -1.79
CA LYS A 65 -4.41 0.08 -2.22
C LYS A 65 -4.36 -0.21 -3.71
N THR A 66 -4.85 -1.39 -4.08
CA THR A 66 -4.87 -1.86 -5.46
C THR A 66 -6.30 -1.94 -5.94
N THR A 67 -6.55 -1.47 -7.16
CA THR A 67 -7.80 -1.72 -7.88
C THR A 67 -7.47 -2.52 -9.13
N THR A 68 -8.13 -3.65 -9.31
CA THR A 68 -8.00 -4.52 -10.49
C THR A 68 -9.28 -4.48 -11.28
N TYR A 69 -9.17 -4.25 -12.59
CA TYR A 69 -10.30 -4.30 -13.52
C TYR A 69 -10.46 -5.70 -14.09
N HIS A 70 -11.70 -6.20 -14.09
CA HIS A 70 -12.08 -7.51 -14.58
C HIS A 70 -13.12 -7.40 -15.70
N SER A 71 -13.04 -8.29 -16.69
CA SER A 71 -14.12 -8.48 -17.65
C SER A 71 -15.36 -9.09 -16.98
N SER A 72 -16.51 -9.03 -17.66
CA SER A 72 -17.74 -9.69 -17.23
C SER A 72 -17.62 -11.22 -17.08
N SER A 73 -16.65 -11.83 -17.76
CA SER A 73 -16.28 -13.25 -17.61
C SER A 73 -15.34 -13.54 -16.42
N GLY A 74 -14.91 -12.51 -15.68
CA GLY A 74 -14.05 -12.62 -14.50
C GLY A 74 -12.55 -12.53 -14.76
N SER A 75 -12.10 -12.39 -16.00
CA SER A 75 -10.68 -12.29 -16.33
C SER A 75 -10.08 -10.96 -15.89
N LYS A 76 -8.92 -11.00 -15.23
CA LYS A 76 -8.13 -9.79 -14.91
C LYS A 76 -7.65 -9.13 -16.20
N LEU A 77 -7.86 -7.82 -16.32
CA LEU A 77 -7.49 -7.05 -17.51
C LEU A 77 -6.27 -6.18 -17.23
N TRP A 78 -6.37 -5.30 -16.23
CA TRP A 78 -5.28 -4.44 -15.77
C TRP A 78 -5.53 -4.03 -14.31
N SER A 79 -4.52 -3.47 -13.65
CA SER A 79 -4.62 -2.97 -12.28
C SER A 79 -3.83 -1.70 -12.08
N VAL A 80 -4.22 -0.93 -11.07
CA VAL A 80 -3.49 0.22 -10.56
C VAL A 80 -3.35 0.10 -9.05
N THR A 81 -2.15 0.39 -8.54
CA THR A 81 -1.83 0.37 -7.13
C THR A 81 -1.28 1.73 -6.74
N VAL A 82 -1.87 2.34 -5.71
CA VAL A 82 -1.22 3.42 -4.97
C VAL A 82 -0.46 2.83 -3.80
N THR A 83 0.79 3.26 -3.62
CA THR A 83 1.57 3.00 -2.41
C THR A 83 1.82 4.34 -1.73
N GLY A 84 1.32 4.48 -0.50
CA GLY A 84 1.45 5.68 0.31
C GLY A 84 2.33 5.46 1.53
N THR A 85 3.05 6.49 1.94
CA THR A 85 3.73 6.58 3.24
C THR A 85 3.21 7.78 4.00
N PHE A 86 2.85 7.58 5.25
CA PHE A 86 2.17 8.55 6.11
C PHE A 86 2.90 8.72 7.43
N THR A 87 2.87 9.94 7.98
CA THR A 87 3.16 10.22 9.38
C THR A 87 1.85 10.26 10.18
N TYR A 88 1.87 9.72 11.39
CA TYR A 88 0.71 9.65 12.29
C TYR A 88 1.14 9.68 13.77
N GLY A 89 0.17 9.80 14.68
CA GLY A 89 0.42 9.80 16.13
C GLY A 89 0.97 11.10 16.73
N THR A 90 1.17 12.14 15.91
CA THR A 90 1.53 13.49 16.38
C THR A 90 0.55 14.53 15.87
N GLY A 91 0.07 15.41 16.75
CA GLY A 91 -0.84 16.49 16.39
C GLY A 91 -2.27 16.02 16.14
N SER A 92 -3.07 16.84 15.44
CA SER A 92 -4.49 16.57 15.20
C SER A 92 -4.78 15.72 13.95
N GLN A 93 -3.82 15.57 13.04
CA GLN A 93 -4.02 14.91 11.75
C GLN A 93 -2.77 14.14 11.28
N ALA A 94 -2.98 13.03 10.59
CA ALA A 94 -1.93 12.35 9.84
C ALA A 94 -1.57 13.11 8.56
N ALA A 95 -0.39 12.86 8.00
CA ALA A 95 0.04 13.48 6.75
C ALA A 95 0.64 12.44 5.79
N CYS A 96 0.25 12.53 4.51
CA CYS A 96 0.85 11.74 3.45
C CYS A 96 2.16 12.40 3.01
N ILE A 97 3.28 11.73 3.27
CA ILE A 97 4.61 12.23 2.92
C ILE A 97 5.09 11.72 1.56
N LYS A 98 4.61 10.55 1.13
CA LYS A 98 4.97 9.94 -0.17
C LYS A 98 3.75 9.23 -0.79
N SER A 99 3.62 9.36 -2.10
CA SER A 99 2.66 8.62 -2.93
C SER A 99 3.36 8.16 -4.20
N THR A 100 3.19 6.90 -4.57
CA THR A 100 3.71 6.33 -5.80
C THR A 100 2.66 5.47 -6.47
N VAL A 101 2.67 5.43 -7.80
CA VAL A 101 1.81 4.58 -8.60
C VAL A 101 2.59 3.41 -9.17
N SER A 102 1.99 2.23 -9.16
CA SER A 102 2.36 1.13 -10.04
C SER A 102 1.11 0.62 -10.76
N SER A 103 1.31 0.01 -11.91
CA SER A 103 0.23 -0.57 -12.70
C SER A 103 0.69 -1.86 -13.33
N ASN A 104 -0.25 -2.74 -13.63
CA ASN A 104 0.04 -4.00 -14.31
C ASN A 104 -1.02 -4.30 -15.36
N THR A 105 -0.60 -4.89 -16.46
CA THR A 105 -1.48 -5.35 -17.54
C THR A 105 -1.45 -6.87 -17.59
N TYR A 106 -2.62 -7.50 -17.60
CA TYR A 106 -2.78 -8.96 -17.64
C TYR A 106 -3.32 -9.45 -18.99
N SER A 107 -4.11 -8.61 -19.68
CA SER A 107 -4.66 -8.92 -21.00
C SER A 107 -3.78 -8.39 -22.12
N THR A 108 -3.65 -9.15 -23.21
CA THR A 108 -2.95 -8.71 -24.43
C THR A 108 -3.70 -7.61 -25.19
N PHE A 109 -5.00 -7.44 -24.92
CA PHE A 109 -5.87 -6.45 -25.59
C PHE A 109 -5.95 -5.12 -24.83
N TRP A 110 -5.38 -5.03 -23.63
CA TRP A 110 -5.38 -3.82 -22.83
C TRP A 110 -3.97 -3.29 -22.69
N LYS A 111 -3.83 -1.97 -22.55
CA LYS A 111 -2.56 -1.31 -22.22
C LYS A 111 -2.83 -0.17 -21.26
N ILE A 112 -1.92 0.06 -20.32
CA ILE A 112 -1.91 1.29 -19.52
C ILE A 112 -1.32 2.40 -20.38
N THR A 113 -2.10 3.42 -20.68
CA THR A 113 -1.71 4.55 -21.54
C THR A 113 -1.36 5.80 -20.72
N ASN A 114 -1.86 5.89 -19.49
CA ASN A 114 -1.52 6.95 -18.56
C ASN A 114 -1.49 6.42 -17.13
N SER A 115 -0.61 6.97 -16.30
CA SER A 115 -0.58 6.72 -14.87
C SER A 115 0.01 7.91 -14.12
N SER A 116 -0.58 8.27 -12.98
CA SER A 116 -0.09 9.35 -12.15
C SER A 116 -0.28 9.05 -10.67
N ALA A 117 0.53 9.69 -9.84
CA ALA A 117 0.40 9.65 -8.39
C ALA A 117 0.30 11.08 -7.86
N SER A 118 -0.51 11.28 -6.83
CA SER A 118 -0.63 12.55 -6.12
C SER A 118 -0.77 12.33 -4.63
N LYS A 119 -0.53 13.40 -3.86
CA LYS A 119 -0.69 13.41 -2.40
C LYS A 119 -1.33 14.72 -1.96
N ILE A 120 -2.31 14.63 -1.08
CA ILE A 120 -3.01 15.79 -0.50
C ILE A 120 -3.41 15.45 0.94
N GLY A 121 -3.03 16.29 1.91
CA GLY A 121 -3.33 16.06 3.32
C GLY A 121 -2.85 14.69 3.80
N ASN A 122 -3.77 13.86 4.29
CA ASN A 122 -3.54 12.49 4.75
C ASN A 122 -3.81 11.42 3.68
N SER A 123 -3.88 11.81 2.40
CA SER A 123 -4.31 10.95 1.30
C SER A 123 -3.23 10.79 0.23
N ALA A 124 -2.96 9.55 -0.16
CA ALA A 124 -2.18 9.16 -1.32
C ALA A 124 -3.14 8.69 -2.41
N SER A 125 -3.06 9.25 -3.62
CA SER A 125 -3.89 8.83 -4.75
C SER A 125 -3.02 8.36 -5.90
N ALA A 126 -3.52 7.38 -6.65
CA ALA A 126 -2.99 7.02 -7.96
C ALA A 126 -4.13 6.93 -8.97
N ALA A 127 -3.90 7.38 -10.19
CA ALA A 127 -4.81 7.21 -11.30
C ALA A 127 -4.13 6.43 -12.42
N ALA A 128 -4.88 5.58 -13.11
CA ALA A 128 -4.42 4.94 -14.34
C ALA A 128 -5.55 4.88 -15.38
N THR A 129 -5.16 4.98 -16.64
CA THR A 129 -6.05 4.80 -17.80
C THR A 129 -5.66 3.52 -18.52
N GLY A 130 -6.56 2.54 -18.50
CA GLY A 130 -6.46 1.35 -19.34
C GLY A 130 -7.19 1.60 -20.66
N THR A 131 -6.50 1.38 -21.78
CA THR A 131 -7.07 1.49 -23.13
C THR A 131 -7.13 0.12 -23.77
N GLN A 132 -8.31 -0.25 -24.28
CA GLN A 132 -8.51 -1.48 -25.04
C GLN A 132 -8.16 -1.28 -26.51
N TYR A 133 -7.49 -2.26 -27.10
CA TYR A 133 -7.09 -2.28 -28.49
C TYR A 133 -7.67 -3.49 -29.22
N ARG A 134 -8.11 -3.27 -30.46
CA ARG A 134 -8.43 -4.31 -31.45
C ARG A 134 -7.70 -3.99 -32.74
N ASN A 135 -6.92 -4.93 -33.25
CA ASN A 135 -6.08 -4.73 -34.45
C ASN A 135 -5.24 -3.45 -34.38
N SER A 136 -4.65 -3.17 -33.22
CA SER A 136 -3.83 -1.97 -32.92
C SER A 136 -4.57 -0.63 -32.92
N ALA A 137 -5.88 -0.60 -33.15
CA ALA A 137 -6.70 0.60 -32.97
C ALA A 137 -7.29 0.64 -31.54
N PRO A 138 -7.22 1.79 -30.84
CA PRO A 138 -7.90 1.96 -29.56
C PRO A 138 -9.41 1.96 -29.78
N ILE A 139 -10.16 1.19 -28.99
CA ILE A 139 -11.61 1.07 -29.12
C ILE A 139 -12.37 1.51 -27.87
N ASP A 140 -11.73 1.48 -26.70
CA ASP A 140 -12.31 1.92 -25.44
C ASP A 140 -11.22 2.36 -24.46
N SER A 141 -11.56 3.17 -23.47
CA SER A 141 -10.65 3.61 -22.42
C SER A 141 -11.37 3.86 -21.11
N ILE A 142 -10.82 3.32 -20.03
CA ILE A 142 -11.36 3.44 -18.68
C ILE A 142 -10.28 4.01 -17.78
N THR A 143 -10.61 5.10 -17.09
CA THR A 143 -9.73 5.71 -16.08
C THR A 143 -10.25 5.40 -14.69
N LYS A 144 -9.37 4.92 -13.81
CA LYS A 144 -9.70 4.65 -12.41
C LYS A 144 -8.70 5.36 -11.50
N THR A 145 -9.24 6.02 -10.48
CA THR A 145 -8.46 6.62 -9.40
C THR A 145 -8.66 5.79 -8.14
N VAL A 146 -7.57 5.48 -7.46
CA VAL A 146 -7.52 4.77 -6.19
C VAL A 146 -6.85 5.66 -5.15
N THR A 147 -7.49 5.81 -3.98
CA THR A 147 -6.98 6.66 -2.89
C THR A 147 -6.83 5.84 -1.63
N LEU A 148 -5.63 5.90 -1.04
CA LEU A 148 -5.30 5.36 0.27
C LEU A 148 -5.17 6.52 1.26
N THR A 149 -5.83 6.40 2.38
CA THR A 149 -5.90 7.43 3.43
C THR A 149 -5.31 6.91 4.73
N CYS A 150 -4.83 7.81 5.60
CA CYS A 150 -4.34 7.47 6.93
C CYS A 150 -5.03 8.30 8.00
N SER A 151 -5.54 7.66 9.05
CA SER A 151 -6.11 8.34 10.22
C SER A 151 -5.01 8.85 11.15
N VAL A 152 -5.35 9.76 12.07
CA VAL A 152 -4.41 10.25 13.10
C VAL A 152 -3.84 9.12 13.97
N ASN A 153 -4.59 8.02 14.11
CA ASN A 153 -4.20 6.82 14.85
C ASN A 153 -3.41 5.82 13.99
N GLY A 154 -3.12 6.14 12.73
CA GLY A 154 -2.37 5.27 11.82
C GLY A 154 -3.20 4.15 11.18
N THR A 155 -4.53 4.26 11.19
CA THR A 155 -5.42 3.34 10.45
C THR A 155 -5.39 3.70 8.98
N LEU A 156 -5.12 2.72 8.11
CA LEU A 156 -5.14 2.93 6.67
C LEU A 156 -6.48 2.49 6.09
N SER A 157 -7.05 3.30 5.19
CA SER A 157 -8.33 3.00 4.53
C SER A 157 -8.37 3.41 3.07
#